data_AF-A0A8H4QQQ5-F1
#
_entry.id   AF-A0A8H4QQQ5-F1
#
_cell.length_a   1.000
_cell.length_b   1.000
_cell.length_c   1.000
_cell.angle_alpha   90.00
_cell.angle_beta   90.00
_cell.angle_gamma   90.00
#
_symmetry.space_group_name_H-M   'P 1'
#
loop_
_entity.id
_entity.type
_entity.pdbx_description
1 polymer ?
#
loop_
_entity_poly.entity_id
_entity_poly.type
_entity_poly.pdbx_seq_one_letter_code
_entity_poly.pdbx_strand_id
1 'polypeptide(L)'
;MLWVAIDRGIRLADKRSLPCPNRYKWYEARDKLYEEIMERAWNKEKKFFGQSYEDNDVLDSAVLIMPLVFFMHASDPRFMSTLRQIMKTPEKGGLTSNNLVYRYDTRKTDDGVGGEEGTFCLCTLWCVEALTRAGEVDRTLLPKAVNMFEDFLLYLNHVGLCTEEISVGGEALGNAVQGFTHVTLISAAYNLSRTIKKPGIESL
;
A
#
# COMPACT_ATOMS: atom_id res chain seq x y z
N MET A 1 -4.18 8.39 -7.77
CA MET A 1 -5.15 7.60 -8.57
C MET A 1 -5.47 8.16 -9.96
N LEU A 2 -5.46 9.49 -10.19
CA LEU A 2 -5.75 10.08 -11.51
C LEU A 2 -4.93 9.47 -12.66
N TRP A 3 -3.61 9.32 -12.46
CA TRP A 3 -2.73 8.67 -13.42
C TRP A 3 -3.23 7.26 -13.81
N VAL A 4 -3.63 6.46 -12.82
CA VAL A 4 -4.10 5.09 -13.03
C VAL A 4 -5.36 5.09 -13.88
N ALA A 5 -6.30 6.00 -13.63
CA ALA A 5 -7.53 6.09 -14.40
C ALA A 5 -7.25 6.35 -15.90
N ILE A 6 -6.35 7.30 -16.19
CA ILE A 6 -5.96 7.63 -17.57
C ILE A 6 -5.22 6.45 -18.22
N ASP A 7 -4.22 5.88 -17.54
CA ASP A 7 -3.47 4.72 -18.05
C ASP A 7 -4.39 3.52 -18.35
N ARG A 8 -5.32 3.20 -17.45
CA ARG A 8 -6.27 2.11 -17.65
C ARG A 8 -7.27 2.40 -18.76
N GLY A 9 -7.72 3.64 -18.91
CA GLY A 9 -8.58 4.05 -20.02
C GLY A 9 -7.91 3.84 -21.39
N ILE A 10 -6.65 4.27 -21.52
CA ILE A 10 -5.84 4.04 -22.73
C ILE A 10 -5.70 2.54 -23.01
N ARG A 11 -5.27 1.75 -22.01
CA ARG A 11 -5.05 0.30 -22.17
C ARG A 11 -6.34 -0.45 -22.50
N LEU A 12 -7.47 -0.01 -21.95
CA LEU A 12 -8.78 -0.57 -22.27
C LEU A 12 -9.14 -0.29 -23.74
N ALA A 13 -8.95 0.94 -24.21
CA ALA A 13 -9.20 1.29 -25.60
C ALA A 13 -8.35 0.45 -26.57
N ASP A 14 -7.06 0.26 -26.25
CA ASP A 14 -6.15 -0.54 -27.07
C ASP A 14 -6.51 -2.02 -27.09
N LYS A 15 -6.77 -2.62 -25.92
CA LYS A 15 -7.10 -4.05 -25.81
C LYS A 15 -8.43 -4.43 -26.44
N ARG A 16 -9.36 -3.49 -26.54
CA ARG A 16 -10.73 -3.73 -27.03
C ARG A 16 -11.02 -3.07 -28.36
N SER A 17 -10.01 -2.46 -28.99
CA SER A 17 -10.14 -1.71 -30.25
C SER A 17 -11.25 -0.66 -30.20
N LEU A 18 -11.44 -0.02 -29.04
CA LEU A 18 -12.44 1.03 -28.86
C LEU A 18 -11.90 2.39 -29.34
N PRO A 19 -12.76 3.28 -29.86
CA PRO A 19 -12.36 4.65 -30.16
C PRO A 19 -11.78 5.36 -28.92
N CYS A 20 -10.69 6.08 -29.11
CA CYS A 20 -10.07 6.95 -28.09
C CYS A 20 -9.91 8.35 -28.68
N PRO A 21 -10.97 9.18 -28.68
CA PRO A 21 -10.89 10.54 -29.17
C PRO A 21 -9.84 11.35 -28.40
N ASN A 22 -9.06 12.17 -29.11
CA ASN A 22 -7.98 12.97 -28.53
C ASN A 22 -6.89 12.15 -27.81
N ARG A 23 -6.61 10.91 -28.23
CA ARG A 23 -5.61 10.00 -27.64
C ARG A 23 -4.30 10.67 -27.21
N TYR A 24 -3.73 11.56 -28.03
CA TYR A 24 -2.50 12.28 -27.68
C TYR A 24 -2.62 13.11 -26.40
N LYS A 25 -3.77 13.74 -26.15
CA LYS A 25 -4.03 14.48 -24.90
C LYS A 25 -4.09 13.55 -23.68
N TRP A 26 -4.53 12.31 -23.86
CA TRP A 26 -4.53 11.32 -22.77
C TRP A 26 -3.11 10.90 -22.43
N TYR A 27 -2.26 10.65 -23.42
CA TYR A 27 -0.84 10.36 -23.20
C TYR A 27 -0.15 11.54 -22.50
N GLU A 28 -0.32 12.74 -23.01
CA GLU A 28 0.25 13.96 -22.41
C GLU A 28 -0.19 14.13 -20.95
N ALA A 29 -1.49 13.99 -20.65
CA ALA A 29 -2.00 14.10 -19.30
C ALA A 29 -1.46 12.99 -18.37
N ARG A 30 -1.39 11.75 -18.87
CA ARG A 30 -0.80 10.62 -18.12
C ARG A 30 0.66 10.89 -17.80
N ASP A 31 1.46 11.29 -18.78
CA ASP A 31 2.90 11.45 -18.64
C ASP A 31 3.21 12.66 -17.74
N LYS A 32 2.48 13.77 -17.91
CA LYS A 32 2.57 14.93 -17.01
C LYS A 32 2.24 14.58 -15.57
N LEU A 33 1.16 13.82 -15.32
CA LEU A 33 0.82 13.37 -13.97
C LEU A 33 1.91 12.46 -13.38
N TYR A 34 2.51 11.60 -14.19
CA TYR A 34 3.62 10.76 -13.73
C TYR A 34 4.81 11.62 -13.29
N GLU A 35 5.28 12.50 -14.17
CA GLU A 35 6.43 13.37 -13.89
C GLU A 35 6.17 14.23 -12.65
N GLU A 36 5.00 14.85 -12.55
CA GLU A 36 4.62 15.68 -11.42
C GLU A 36 4.60 14.88 -10.10
N ILE A 37 3.99 13.70 -10.08
CA ILE A 37 3.97 12.85 -8.87
C ILE A 37 5.41 12.46 -8.48
N MET A 38 6.22 12.05 -9.45
CA MET A 38 7.59 11.58 -9.18
C MET A 38 8.52 12.71 -8.73
N GLU A 39 8.27 13.94 -9.14
CA GLU A 39 9.04 15.11 -8.72
C GLU A 39 8.55 15.68 -7.39
N ARG A 40 7.23 15.85 -7.23
CA ARG A 40 6.64 16.60 -6.11
C ARG A 40 6.33 15.73 -4.90
N ALA A 41 5.98 14.46 -5.07
CA ALA A 41 5.68 13.57 -3.94
C ALA A 41 6.91 12.83 -3.41
N TRP A 42 8.04 12.80 -4.13
CA TRP A 42 9.25 12.15 -3.65
C TRP A 42 10.08 13.13 -2.81
N ASN A 43 10.22 12.86 -1.51
CA ASN A 43 11.09 13.63 -0.65
C ASN A 43 12.54 13.15 -0.78
N LYS A 44 13.40 13.94 -1.44
CA LYS A 44 14.82 13.60 -1.65
C LYS A 44 15.64 13.55 -0.37
N GLU A 45 15.30 14.36 0.64
CA GLU A 45 16.01 14.42 1.91
C GLU A 45 15.66 13.22 2.80
N LYS A 46 14.36 12.99 3.01
CA LYS A 46 13.86 11.90 3.87
C LYS A 46 13.83 10.54 3.17
N LYS A 47 13.93 10.51 1.84
CA LYS A 47 13.96 9.32 0.97
C LYS A 47 12.70 8.46 1.08
N PHE A 48 11.53 9.08 1.05
CA PHE A 48 10.24 8.40 0.91
C PHE A 48 9.25 9.25 0.12
N PHE A 49 8.15 8.65 -0.33
CA PHE A 49 7.01 9.40 -0.86
C PHE A 49 6.15 9.97 0.26
N GLY A 50 5.94 11.29 0.26
CA GLY A 50 5.17 11.99 1.28
C GLY A 50 3.66 11.85 1.14
N GLN A 51 2.94 12.31 2.17
CA GLN A 51 1.48 12.26 2.28
C GLN A 51 0.78 13.10 1.22
N SER A 52 1.25 14.33 1.04
CA SER A 52 0.71 15.31 0.10
C SER A 52 1.87 16.07 -0.56
N TYR A 53 1.56 16.96 -1.52
CA TYR A 53 2.59 17.81 -2.12
C TYR A 53 3.02 18.92 -1.16
N GLU A 54 2.13 19.33 -0.27
CA GLU A 54 2.31 20.36 0.73
C GLU A 54 3.06 19.82 1.96
N ASP A 55 2.75 18.59 2.37
CA ASP A 55 3.30 17.88 3.54
C ASP A 55 4.17 16.69 3.10
N ASN A 56 5.11 16.97 2.21
CA ASN A 56 5.96 15.94 1.60
C ASN A 56 6.99 15.33 2.58
N ASP A 57 7.12 15.85 3.80
CA ASP A 57 7.95 15.26 4.87
C ASP A 57 7.14 14.42 5.87
N VAL A 58 5.81 14.32 5.67
CA VAL A 58 4.92 13.44 6.44
C VAL A 58 4.75 12.13 5.67
N LEU A 59 4.88 11.01 6.38
CA LEU A 59 4.74 9.68 5.79
C LEU A 59 3.28 9.20 5.89
N ASP A 60 2.75 8.65 4.81
CA ASP A 60 1.42 8.06 4.76
C ASP A 60 1.48 6.68 4.08
N SER A 61 0.88 5.67 4.70
CA SER A 61 0.80 4.30 4.18
C SER A 61 0.00 4.19 2.88
N ALA A 62 -0.81 5.17 2.51
CA ALA A 62 -1.55 5.19 1.24
C ALA A 62 -0.63 5.07 0.02
N VAL A 63 0.64 5.48 0.13
CA VAL A 63 1.65 5.33 -0.95
C VAL A 63 2.00 3.87 -1.24
N LEU A 64 1.70 2.94 -0.32
CA LEU A 64 1.87 1.50 -0.55
C LEU A 64 1.04 1.01 -1.74
N ILE A 65 -0.04 1.72 -2.10
CA ILE A 65 -0.86 1.35 -3.25
C ILE A 65 -0.12 1.47 -4.59
N MET A 66 0.94 2.28 -4.68
CA MET A 66 1.65 2.59 -5.93
C MET A 66 2.02 1.34 -6.77
N PRO A 67 2.72 0.32 -6.23
CA PRO A 67 2.98 -0.91 -6.97
C PRO A 67 1.77 -1.82 -7.14
N LEU A 68 0.77 -1.76 -6.24
CA LEU A 68 -0.45 -2.56 -6.33
C LEU A 68 -1.26 -2.17 -7.57
N VAL A 69 -1.33 -0.87 -7.86
CA VAL A 69 -1.98 -0.30 -9.05
C VAL A 69 -1.03 -0.10 -10.22
N PHE A 70 0.17 -0.69 -10.17
CA PHE A 70 1.17 -0.63 -11.25
C PHE A 70 1.51 0.80 -11.69
N PHE A 71 1.50 1.76 -10.76
CA PHE A 71 2.03 3.10 -10.99
C PHE A 71 3.55 3.08 -11.09
N MET A 72 4.20 2.26 -10.25
CA MET A 72 5.64 2.02 -10.30
C MET A 72 5.95 0.56 -9.97
N HIS A 73 7.16 0.11 -10.30
CA HIS A 73 7.59 -1.24 -9.98
C HIS A 73 7.93 -1.38 -8.49
N ALA A 74 7.63 -2.53 -7.88
CA ALA A 74 7.89 -2.75 -6.45
C ALA A 74 9.39 -2.77 -6.10
N SER A 75 10.28 -2.97 -7.09
CA SER A 75 11.74 -2.91 -6.90
C SER A 75 12.34 -1.53 -7.20
N ASP A 76 11.54 -0.52 -7.55
CA ASP A 76 12.06 0.84 -7.72
C ASP A 76 12.73 1.28 -6.40
N PRO A 77 13.98 1.78 -6.44
CA PRO A 77 14.72 2.14 -5.22
C PRO A 77 13.97 3.12 -4.30
N ARG A 78 13.16 4.02 -4.87
CA ARG A 78 12.35 5.00 -4.13
C ARG A 78 11.19 4.30 -3.40
N PHE A 79 10.51 3.38 -4.06
CA PHE A 79 9.47 2.58 -3.43
C PHE A 79 10.05 1.71 -2.32
N MET A 80 11.15 1.00 -2.59
CA MET A 80 11.84 0.18 -1.60
C MET A 80 12.31 0.98 -0.38
N SER A 81 12.77 2.22 -0.60
CA SER A 81 13.11 3.14 0.49
C SER A 81 11.87 3.53 1.32
N THR A 82 10.76 3.83 0.65
CA THR A 82 9.48 4.17 1.30
C THR A 82 8.93 2.99 2.11
N LEU A 83 8.90 1.78 1.53
CA LEU A 83 8.48 0.57 2.21
C LEU A 83 9.33 0.31 3.47
N ARG A 84 10.66 0.43 3.37
CA ARG A 84 11.54 0.31 4.53
C ARG A 84 11.27 1.37 5.59
N GLN A 85 10.92 2.59 5.21
CA GLN A 85 10.58 3.63 6.16
C GLN A 85 9.26 3.32 6.88
N ILE A 86 8.22 2.90 6.14
CA ILE A 86 6.92 2.48 6.71
C ILE A 86 7.09 1.33 7.71
N MET A 87 7.95 0.36 7.39
CA MET A 87 8.22 -0.82 8.23
C MET A 87 8.94 -0.52 9.55
N LYS A 88 9.44 0.70 9.76
CA LYS A 88 10.00 1.11 11.05
C LYS A 88 8.88 1.35 12.06
N THR A 89 9.25 1.33 13.34
CA THR A 89 8.33 1.68 14.42
C THR A 89 8.01 3.17 14.44
N PRO A 90 6.87 3.59 15.01
CA PRO A 90 6.52 5.01 15.18
C PRO A 90 7.59 5.83 15.91
N GLU A 91 8.35 5.25 16.85
CA GLU A 91 9.45 5.92 17.56
C GLU A 91 10.64 6.18 16.63
N LYS A 92 10.79 5.39 15.56
CA LYS A 92 11.81 5.55 14.51
C LYS A 92 11.27 6.30 13.28
N GLY A 93 10.08 6.90 13.41
CA GLY A 93 9.41 7.66 12.35
C GLY A 93 8.81 6.81 11.23
N GLY A 94 8.59 5.52 11.47
CA GLY A 94 7.79 4.67 10.58
C GLY A 94 6.34 4.58 11.04
N LEU A 95 5.60 3.60 10.51
CA LEU A 95 4.16 3.44 10.76
C LEU A 95 3.81 2.03 11.24
N THR A 96 4.79 1.17 11.54
CA THR A 96 4.52 -0.25 11.86
C THR A 96 4.71 -0.55 13.34
N SER A 97 3.68 -1.06 13.99
CA SER A 97 3.71 -1.55 15.37
C SER A 97 3.07 -2.94 15.44
N ASN A 98 3.73 -3.91 16.09
CA ASN A 98 3.23 -5.29 16.19
C ASN A 98 2.75 -5.89 14.85
N ASN A 99 3.50 -5.67 13.77
CA ASN A 99 3.14 -6.09 12.40
C ASN A 99 1.87 -5.47 11.82
N LEU A 100 1.26 -4.50 12.51
CA LEU A 100 0.15 -3.69 12.03
C LEU A 100 0.63 -2.31 11.62
N VAL A 101 -0.06 -1.68 10.67
CA VAL A 101 0.37 -0.43 10.04
C VAL A 101 -0.63 0.69 10.29
N TYR A 102 -0.16 1.79 10.89
CA TYR A 102 -0.90 3.04 11.01
C TYR A 102 -1.04 3.73 9.66
N ARG A 103 -2.07 4.57 9.51
CA ARG A 103 -2.26 5.29 8.26
C ARG A 103 -1.20 6.37 8.07
N TYR A 104 -1.04 7.24 9.05
CA TYR A 104 -0.03 8.31 9.16
C TYR A 104 0.30 8.54 10.64
N ASP A 105 1.25 9.42 10.93
CA ASP A 105 1.55 9.84 12.30
C ASP A 105 0.53 10.89 12.76
N THR A 106 -0.47 10.49 13.53
CA THR A 106 -1.52 11.39 14.09
C THR A 106 -0.96 12.49 14.99
N ARG A 107 0.30 12.40 15.44
CA ARG A 107 0.97 13.49 16.18
C ARG A 107 1.43 14.62 15.27
N LYS A 108 1.53 14.37 13.96
CA LYS A 108 1.98 15.32 12.94
C LYS A 108 0.85 15.76 11.99
N THR A 109 -0.25 15.03 11.99
CA THR A 109 -1.40 15.27 11.10
C THR A 109 -2.67 15.30 11.93
N ASP A 110 -3.43 16.39 11.85
CA ASP A 110 -4.78 16.50 12.40
C ASP A 110 -5.79 16.15 11.29
N ASP A 111 -6.50 15.04 11.45
CA ASP A 111 -7.53 14.57 10.51
C ASP A 111 -8.95 14.98 10.90
N GLY A 112 -9.10 15.72 12.01
CA GLY A 112 -10.39 16.16 12.53
C GLY A 112 -11.22 15.07 13.20
N VAL A 113 -10.68 13.84 13.36
CA VAL A 113 -11.34 12.71 14.03
C VAL A 113 -10.57 12.43 15.33
N GLY A 114 -10.73 13.31 16.32
CA GLY A 114 -9.98 13.21 17.57
C GLY A 114 -10.10 11.83 18.26
N GLY A 115 -8.97 11.31 18.77
CA GLY A 115 -8.89 10.03 19.48
C GLY A 115 -7.48 9.42 19.38
N GLU A 116 -7.20 8.37 20.16
CA GLU A 116 -6.05 7.51 19.88
C GLU A 116 -6.46 6.54 18.76
N GLU A 117 -6.08 6.84 17.50
CA GLU A 117 -6.37 5.96 16.36
C GLU A 117 -5.68 4.59 16.51
N GLY A 118 -6.38 3.55 16.04
CA GLY A 118 -5.81 2.23 15.89
C GLY A 118 -4.91 2.12 14.66
N THR A 119 -4.32 0.95 14.49
CA THR A 119 -3.72 0.58 13.21
C THR A 119 -4.80 0.24 12.20
N PHE A 120 -4.59 0.55 10.92
CA PHE A 120 -5.60 0.33 9.89
C PHE A 120 -5.42 -1.04 9.23
N CYS A 121 -6.50 -1.82 9.20
CA CYS A 121 -6.49 -3.15 8.60
C CYS A 121 -6.10 -3.12 7.12
N LEU A 122 -6.66 -2.17 6.38
CA LEU A 122 -6.38 -1.97 4.96
C LEU A 122 -4.92 -1.57 4.71
N CYS A 123 -4.35 -0.68 5.52
CA CYS A 123 -2.95 -0.27 5.40
C CYS A 123 -1.99 -1.43 5.69
N THR A 124 -2.33 -2.24 6.68
CA THR A 124 -1.60 -3.47 7.02
C THR A 124 -1.59 -4.44 5.84
N LEU A 125 -2.75 -4.70 5.23
CA LEU A 125 -2.87 -5.61 4.09
C LEU A 125 -2.20 -5.06 2.81
N TRP A 126 -2.24 -3.74 2.57
CA TRP A 126 -1.44 -3.13 1.50
C TRP A 126 0.05 -3.31 1.71
N CYS A 127 0.52 -3.23 2.96
CA CYS A 127 1.92 -3.46 3.28
C CYS A 127 2.32 -4.92 3.05
N VAL A 128 1.47 -5.89 3.44
CA VAL A 128 1.66 -7.30 3.11
C VAL A 128 1.78 -7.50 1.59
N GLU A 129 0.88 -6.93 0.80
CA GLU A 129 0.92 -7.09 -0.66
C GLU A 129 2.13 -6.36 -1.28
N ALA A 130 2.52 -5.20 -0.74
CA ALA A 130 3.72 -4.48 -1.17
C ALA A 130 4.99 -5.29 -0.90
N LEU A 131 5.13 -5.87 0.31
CA LEU A 131 6.21 -6.80 0.66
C LEU A 131 6.21 -8.03 -0.25
N THR A 132 5.03 -8.57 -0.55
CA THR A 132 4.87 -9.71 -1.47
C THR A 132 5.41 -9.40 -2.86
N ARG A 133 5.06 -8.22 -3.41
CA ARG A 133 5.50 -7.79 -4.75
C ARG A 133 6.98 -7.46 -4.77
N ALA A 134 7.50 -6.79 -3.75
CA ALA A 134 8.93 -6.59 -3.58
C ALA A 134 9.66 -7.95 -3.45
N GLY A 135 9.01 -8.90 -2.77
CA GLY A 135 9.42 -10.29 -2.60
C GLY A 135 9.54 -11.11 -3.88
N GLU A 136 8.89 -10.69 -4.98
CA GLU A 136 9.13 -11.30 -6.30
C GLU A 136 10.55 -11.03 -6.82
N VAL A 137 11.16 -9.91 -6.39
CA VAL A 137 12.52 -9.49 -6.79
C VAL A 137 13.54 -9.78 -5.69
N ASP A 138 13.23 -9.43 -4.44
CA ASP A 138 14.06 -9.71 -3.27
C ASP A 138 13.34 -10.68 -2.34
N ARG A 139 13.64 -11.96 -2.51
CA ARG A 139 12.97 -13.07 -1.81
C ARG A 139 13.09 -13.00 -0.29
N THR A 140 14.08 -12.28 0.25
CA THR A 140 14.28 -12.13 1.70
C THR A 140 13.13 -11.39 2.39
N LEU A 141 12.28 -10.69 1.63
CA LEU A 141 11.13 -9.96 2.13
C LEU A 141 9.88 -10.84 2.33
N LEU A 142 9.84 -12.02 1.70
CA LEU A 142 8.66 -12.90 1.74
C LEU A 142 8.35 -13.44 3.14
N PRO A 143 9.32 -13.90 3.96
CA PRO A 143 9.03 -14.30 5.34
C PRO A 143 8.35 -13.20 6.14
N LYS A 144 8.74 -11.93 5.93
CA LYS A 144 8.10 -10.80 6.60
C LYS A 144 6.66 -10.60 6.14
N ALA A 145 6.39 -10.74 4.83
CA ALA A 145 5.03 -10.68 4.30
C ALA A 145 4.14 -11.79 4.87
N VAL A 146 4.66 -13.02 4.97
CA VAL A 146 3.96 -14.19 5.53
C VAL A 146 3.62 -13.96 7.00
N ASN A 147 4.62 -13.67 7.84
CA ASN A 147 4.39 -13.47 9.27
C ASN A 147 3.38 -12.36 9.53
N MET A 148 3.50 -11.26 8.80
CA MET A 148 2.59 -10.12 8.92
C MET A 148 1.16 -10.45 8.48
N PHE A 149 1.00 -11.31 7.46
CA PHE A 149 -0.30 -11.80 7.02
C PHE A 149 -0.91 -12.79 8.03
N GLU A 150 -0.13 -13.72 8.56
CA GLU A 150 -0.57 -14.70 9.55
C GLU A 150 -0.99 -14.02 10.85
N ASP A 151 -0.22 -13.06 11.33
CA ASP A 151 -0.59 -12.23 12.49
C ASP A 151 -1.89 -11.47 12.24
N PHE A 152 -2.07 -10.91 11.03
CA PHE A 152 -3.30 -10.21 10.67
C PHE A 152 -4.54 -11.12 10.76
N LEU A 153 -4.43 -12.38 10.35
CA LEU A 153 -5.56 -13.32 10.40
C LEU A 153 -6.08 -13.58 11.81
N LEU A 154 -5.26 -13.37 12.85
CA LEU A 154 -5.67 -13.51 14.25
C LEU A 154 -6.65 -12.41 14.70
N TYR A 155 -6.73 -11.29 13.97
CA TYR A 155 -7.66 -10.20 14.24
C TYR A 155 -9.01 -10.35 13.53
N LEU A 156 -9.20 -11.40 12.74
CA LEU A 156 -10.51 -11.74 12.22
C LEU A 156 -11.42 -12.17 13.37
N ASN A 157 -12.68 -11.73 13.36
CA ASN A 157 -13.63 -12.19 14.35
C ASN A 157 -14.02 -13.68 14.12
N HIS A 158 -14.81 -14.24 15.02
CA HIS A 158 -15.28 -15.64 14.99
C HIS A 158 -15.99 -16.10 13.69
N VAL A 159 -16.44 -15.18 12.83
CA VAL A 159 -17.03 -15.46 11.51
C VAL A 159 -16.16 -15.00 10.34
N GLY A 160 -14.91 -14.59 10.59
CA GLY A 160 -13.95 -14.20 9.57
C GLY A 160 -14.10 -12.75 9.08
N LEU A 161 -14.78 -11.87 9.83
CA LEU A 161 -15.01 -10.48 9.42
C LEU A 161 -13.99 -9.53 10.05
N CYS A 162 -13.55 -8.56 9.26
CA CYS A 162 -12.65 -7.48 9.68
C CYS A 162 -13.40 -6.19 10.05
N THR A 163 -12.79 -5.42 10.96
CA THR A 163 -13.09 -4.00 11.18
C THR A 163 -12.12 -3.11 10.42
N GLU A 164 -12.35 -1.80 10.49
CA GLU A 164 -11.50 -0.77 9.90
C GLU A 164 -10.14 -0.67 10.59
N GLU A 165 -10.17 -0.70 11.92
CA GLU A 165 -8.99 -0.50 12.76
C GLU A 165 -8.84 -1.61 13.80
N ILE A 166 -7.62 -1.73 14.31
CA ILE A 166 -7.22 -2.59 15.43
C ILE A 166 -6.51 -1.70 16.46
N SER A 167 -7.02 -1.69 17.70
CA SER A 167 -6.44 -0.95 18.82
C SER A 167 -5.07 -1.50 19.21
N VAL A 168 -4.31 -0.75 20.01
CA VAL A 168 -3.04 -1.23 20.59
C VAL A 168 -3.23 -2.52 21.41
N GLY A 169 -4.39 -2.67 22.05
CA GLY A 169 -4.79 -3.87 22.78
C GLY A 169 -5.27 -5.03 21.90
N GLY A 170 -5.39 -4.82 20.59
CA GLY A 170 -5.90 -5.81 19.63
C GLY A 170 -7.42 -5.82 19.48
N GLU A 171 -8.11 -4.84 20.05
CA GLU A 171 -9.56 -4.74 19.95
C GLU A 171 -9.97 -4.20 18.58
N ALA A 172 -11.11 -4.66 18.10
CA ALA A 172 -11.67 -4.21 16.84
C ALA A 172 -12.29 -2.81 16.97
N LEU A 173 -11.85 -1.84 16.16
CA LEU A 173 -12.27 -0.44 16.19
C LEU A 173 -12.85 0.03 14.84
N GLY A 174 -13.60 1.12 14.88
CA GLY A 174 -14.13 1.79 13.69
C GLY A 174 -15.24 1.01 13.00
N ASN A 175 -15.37 1.20 11.68
CA ASN A 175 -16.43 0.59 10.91
C ASN A 175 -16.31 -0.96 10.89
N ALA A 176 -17.40 -1.66 11.20
CA ALA A 176 -17.44 -3.11 11.27
C ALA A 176 -18.08 -3.73 10.02
N VAL A 177 -17.44 -4.80 9.53
CA VAL A 177 -17.62 -5.34 8.17
C VAL A 177 -17.19 -4.33 7.10
N GLN A 178 -15.96 -3.84 7.23
CA GLN A 178 -15.40 -2.89 6.29
C GLN A 178 -15.07 -3.59 4.96
N GLY A 179 -15.87 -3.33 3.92
CA GLY A 179 -15.76 -4.01 2.62
C GLY A 179 -14.39 -3.85 1.95
N PHE A 180 -13.77 -2.67 2.05
CA PHE A 180 -12.44 -2.43 1.47
C PHE A 180 -11.35 -3.30 2.10
N THR A 181 -11.40 -3.53 3.42
CA THR A 181 -10.46 -4.44 4.08
C THR A 181 -10.61 -5.87 3.54
N HIS A 182 -11.83 -6.37 3.35
CA HIS A 182 -12.05 -7.72 2.82
C HIS A 182 -11.55 -7.89 1.37
N VAL A 183 -11.79 -6.89 0.51
CA VAL A 183 -11.24 -6.90 -0.86
C VAL A 183 -9.71 -6.92 -0.83
N THR A 184 -9.11 -6.13 0.07
CA THR A 184 -7.65 -6.07 0.22
C THR A 184 -7.09 -7.37 0.80
N LEU A 185 -7.81 -8.03 1.71
CA LEU A 185 -7.44 -9.32 2.29
C LEU A 185 -7.36 -10.39 1.20
N ILE A 186 -8.38 -10.47 0.34
CA ILE A 186 -8.40 -11.41 -0.80
C ILE A 186 -7.23 -11.12 -1.75
N SER A 187 -6.98 -9.84 -2.07
CA SER A 187 -5.87 -9.44 -2.95
C SER A 187 -4.51 -9.84 -2.38
N ALA A 188 -4.26 -9.55 -1.10
CA ALA A 188 -3.02 -9.89 -0.41
C ALA A 188 -2.82 -11.41 -0.36
N ALA A 189 -3.85 -12.17 0.06
CA ALA A 189 -3.82 -13.63 0.13
C ALA A 189 -3.51 -14.27 -1.23
N TYR A 190 -4.19 -13.81 -2.29
CA TYR A 190 -4.02 -14.32 -3.64
C TYR A 190 -2.60 -14.09 -4.16
N ASN A 191 -2.10 -12.85 -4.03
CA ASN A 191 -0.76 -12.51 -4.52
C ASN A 191 0.33 -13.21 -3.70
N LEU A 192 0.19 -13.29 -2.37
CA LEU A 192 1.15 -13.96 -1.49
C LEU A 192 1.25 -15.45 -1.82
N SER A 193 0.09 -16.13 -1.89
CA SER A 193 0.04 -17.56 -2.25
C SER A 193 0.67 -17.84 -3.62
N ARG A 194 0.37 -17.00 -4.63
CA ARG A 194 0.93 -17.14 -5.98
C ARG A 194 2.44 -16.96 -6.00
N THR A 195 2.97 -15.98 -5.25
CA THR A 195 4.40 -15.67 -5.23
C THR A 195 5.23 -16.74 -4.53
N ILE A 196 4.69 -17.33 -3.45
CA ILE A 196 5.32 -18.43 -2.70
C ILE A 196 5.31 -19.74 -3.50
N LYS A 197 4.28 -19.99 -4.33
CA LYS A 197 4.17 -21.23 -5.13
C LYS A 197 4.96 -21.24 -6.45
N LYS A 198 5.65 -20.15 -6.81
CA LYS A 198 6.42 -20.11 -8.07
C LYS A 198 7.56 -21.16 -8.04
N PRO A 199 7.66 -22.08 -9.03
CA PRO A 199 8.69 -23.13 -9.03
C PRO A 199 10.12 -22.55 -9.01
N GLY A 200 11.01 -23.20 -8.25
CA GLY A 200 12.32 -22.68 -7.82
C GLY A 200 12.41 -22.42 -6.30
N ILE A 201 11.38 -22.80 -5.55
CA ILE A 201 11.23 -22.62 -4.11
C ILE A 201 11.16 -24.02 -3.49
N GLU A 202 12.31 -24.57 -3.12
CA GLU A 202 12.38 -25.68 -2.17
C GLU A 202 12.59 -25.09 -0.78
N SER A 203 11.67 -25.40 0.14
CA SER A 203 11.65 -25.08 1.58
C SER A 203 11.66 -23.58 1.98
N LEU A 204 10.48 -23.11 2.42
CA LEU A 204 10.38 -22.29 3.63
C LEU A 204 10.03 -23.22 4.78
#